data_AF-A0A967IHC7-F1
#
_entry.id   AF-A0A967IHC7-F1
#
_cell.length_a   1.000
_cell.length_b   1.000
_cell.length_c   1.000
_cell.angle_alpha   90.00
_cell.angle_beta   90.00
_cell.angle_gamma   90.00
#
_symmetry.space_group_name_H-M   'P 1'
#
loop_
_entity.id
_entity.type
_entity.pdbx_description
1 polymer ?
#
loop_
_entity_poly.entity_id
_entity_poly.type
_entity_poly.pdbx_seq_one_letter_code
_entity_poly.pdbx_strand_id
1 'polypeptide(L)'
;NIGRFNQLAQASATSPTGEIVNDVSDDGEDPDPNENGRPDDIGEQDVTVLAFDERPVIGAALVTTRVTGDLGGFTAYYELRLANLGD
;
A
#
# COMPACT_ATOMS: atom_id res chain seq x y z
N ASN A 1 -0.03 -9.23 -0.63
CA ASN A 1 0.75 -8.65 -1.72
C ASN A 1 0.92 -7.19 -1.35
N ILE A 2 2.13 -6.77 -1.02
CA ILE A 2 2.45 -5.41 -0.57
C ILE A 2 3.04 -4.64 -1.74
N GLY A 3 2.64 -3.38 -1.89
CA GLY A 3 3.13 -2.55 -2.97
C GLY A 3 2.08 -1.64 -3.59
N ARG A 4 2.56 -0.86 -4.56
CA ARG A 4 1.76 0.05 -5.37
C ARG A 4 1.40 -0.60 -6.69
N PHE A 5 0.13 -0.55 -7.03
CA PHE A 5 -0.44 -1.07 -8.26
C PHE A 5 -1.02 0.08 -9.06
N ASN A 6 -0.42 0.33 -10.22
CA ASN A 6 -0.88 1.34 -11.14
C ASN A 6 -1.98 0.75 -12.01
N GLN A 7 -3.12 1.43 -12.08
CA GLN A 7 -4.24 1.05 -12.94
C GLN A 7 -4.48 2.17 -13.95
N LEU A 8 -4.68 1.76 -15.20
CA LEU A 8 -5.13 2.63 -16.28
C LEU A 8 -6.20 1.86 -17.06
N ALA A 9 -7.29 2.54 -17.38
CA ALA A 9 -8.26 2.08 -18.36
C ALA A 9 -8.13 2.93 -19.62
N GLN A 10 -8.36 2.33 -20.78
CA GLN A 10 -8.44 3.04 -22.05
C GLN A 10 -9.73 2.67 -22.76
N ALA A 11 -10.48 3.70 -23.15
CA ALA A 11 -11.59 3.57 -24.08
C ALA A 11 -11.11 3.97 -25.48
N SER A 12 -11.57 3.24 -26.50
CA SER A 12 -11.26 3.53 -27.90
C SER A 12 -12.53 3.48 -28.73
N ALA A 13 -12.66 4.39 -29.69
CA ALA A 13 -13.77 4.41 -30.64
C ALA A 13 -13.31 4.79 -32.04
N THR A 14 -14.07 4.38 -33.06
CA THR A 14 -13.84 4.77 -34.45
C THR A 14 -14.96 5.69 -34.90
N SER A 15 -14.59 6.86 -35.41
CA SER A 15 -15.53 7.83 -35.96
C SER A 15 -16.13 7.34 -37.29
N PRO A 16 -17.25 7.94 -37.75
CA PRO A 16 -17.83 7.61 -39.06
C PRO A 16 -16.90 7.88 -40.25
N THR A 17 -15.90 8.75 -40.08
CA THR A 17 -14.87 9.03 -41.11
C THR A 17 -13.68 8.07 -41.06
N GLY A 18 -13.68 7.14 -40.10
CA GLY A 18 -12.64 6.12 -39.91
C GLY A 18 -11.50 6.53 -38.98
N GLU A 19 -11.61 7.66 -38.29
CA GLU A 19 -10.61 8.13 -37.32
C GLU A 19 -10.75 7.36 -36.00
N ILE A 20 -9.63 6.93 -35.42
CA ILE A 20 -9.64 6.27 -34.11
C ILE A 20 -9.36 7.33 -33.04
N VAL A 21 -10.23 7.41 -32.04
CA VAL A 21 -10.04 8.22 -30.83
C VAL A 21 -9.78 7.30 -29.64
N ASN A 22 -8.90 7.73 -28.75
CA ASN A 22 -8.58 7.03 -27.51
C ASN A 22 -8.76 8.00 -26.35
N ASP A 23 -9.17 7.46 -25.21
CA ASP A 23 -9.38 8.18 -23.97
C ASP A 23 -8.78 7.32 -22.84
N VAL A 24 -7.85 7.90 -22.09
CA VAL A 24 -7.15 7.23 -20.99
C VAL A 24 -7.72 7.75 -19.68
N SER A 25 -8.07 6.84 -18.77
CA SER A 25 -8.65 7.20 -17.48
C SER A 25 -7.78 8.16 -16.68
N ASP A 26 -8.45 9.03 -15.92
CA ASP A 26 -7.83 9.92 -14.94
C ASP A 26 -7.96 9.43 -13.49
N ASP A 27 -7.07 9.88 -12.61
CA ASP A 27 -7.15 9.64 -11.17
C ASP A 27 -7.95 10.74 -10.47
N GLY A 28 -9.23 10.47 -10.21
CA GLY A 28 -10.09 11.43 -9.54
C GLY A 28 -11.57 11.14 -9.74
N GLU A 29 -12.42 12.06 -9.27
CA GLU A 29 -13.87 12.02 -9.53
C GLU A 29 -14.27 12.88 -10.75
N ASP A 30 -13.42 13.83 -11.16
CA ASP A 30 -13.69 14.77 -12.24
C ASP A 30 -12.61 14.64 -13.32
N PRO A 31 -12.90 13.96 -14.44
CA PRO A 31 -11.95 13.74 -15.52
C PRO A 31 -11.76 14.94 -16.47
N ASP A 32 -12.57 16.01 -16.35
CA ASP A 32 -12.43 17.24 -17.16
C ASP A 32 -12.63 18.48 -16.26
N PRO A 33 -11.70 18.77 -15.32
CA PRO A 33 -11.85 19.87 -14.37
C PRO A 33 -11.87 21.26 -15.02
N ASN A 34 -11.43 21.34 -16.28
CA ASN A 34 -11.34 22.59 -17.03
C ASN A 34 -12.55 22.81 -17.98
N GLU A 35 -13.44 21.82 -18.06
CA GLU A 35 -14.70 21.79 -18.82
C GLU A 35 -14.56 22.09 -20.31
N ASN A 36 -13.43 21.74 -20.94
CA ASN A 36 -13.20 22.04 -22.35
C ASN A 36 -13.51 20.84 -23.29
N GLY A 37 -13.83 19.68 -22.72
CA GLY A 37 -14.17 18.46 -23.45
C GLY A 37 -12.99 17.79 -24.17
N ARG A 38 -11.74 18.04 -23.74
CA ARG A 38 -10.53 17.41 -24.29
C ARG A 38 -9.95 16.41 -23.30
N PRO A 39 -10.17 15.11 -23.50
CA PRO A 39 -9.74 14.09 -22.54
C PRO A 39 -8.21 13.90 -22.50
N ASP A 40 -7.44 14.56 -23.37
CA ASP A 40 -5.99 14.41 -23.48
C ASP A 40 -5.18 15.57 -22.88
N ASP A 41 -5.84 16.43 -22.11
CA ASP A 41 -5.19 17.58 -21.47
C ASP A 41 -4.23 17.17 -20.35
N ILE A 42 -3.35 18.11 -19.99
CA ILE A 42 -2.37 17.90 -18.92
C ILE A 42 -3.09 17.83 -17.57
N GLY A 43 -3.03 16.67 -16.93
CA GLY A 43 -3.66 16.40 -15.64
C GLY A 43 -5.05 15.76 -15.73
N GLU A 44 -5.42 15.20 -16.89
CA GLU A 44 -6.69 14.48 -17.12
C GLU A 44 -6.45 13.01 -17.57
N GLN A 45 -5.23 12.50 -17.39
CA GLN A 45 -4.82 11.13 -17.75
C GLN A 45 -3.90 10.54 -16.67
N ASP A 46 -4.18 10.87 -15.41
CA ASP A 46 -3.37 10.45 -14.28
C ASP A 46 -3.63 8.99 -13.87
N VAL A 47 -2.57 8.33 -13.40
CA VAL A 47 -2.62 6.92 -13.02
C VAL A 47 -3.36 6.76 -11.69
N THR A 48 -4.41 5.95 -11.67
CA THR A 48 -5.02 5.52 -10.41
C THR A 48 -4.10 4.56 -9.68
N VAL A 49 -3.58 4.98 -8.52
CA VAL A 49 -2.65 4.17 -7.71
C VAL A 49 -3.39 3.47 -6.57
N LEU A 50 -3.44 2.15 -6.63
CA LEU A 50 -3.88 1.31 -5.51
C LEU A 50 -2.67 0.91 -4.66
N ALA A 51 -2.61 1.36 -3.41
CA ALA A 51 -1.53 1.04 -2.47
C ALA A 51 -2.01 0.08 -1.38
N PHE A 52 -1.22 -0.98 -1.14
CA PHE A 52 -1.38 -1.85 0.01
C PHE A 52 -0.14 -1.68 0.91
N ASP A 53 -0.36 -1.08 2.07
CA ASP A 53 0.66 -0.90 3.09
C ASP A 53 0.56 -2.02 4.14
N GLU A 54 1.70 -2.36 4.73
CA GLU A 54 1.77 -3.21 5.93
C GLU A 54 2.52 -2.47 7.02
N ARG A 55 2.20 -2.77 8.28
CA ARG A 55 2.99 -2.29 9.43
C ARG A 55 3.47 -3.47 10.23
N PRO A 56 4.57 -4.14 9.83
CA PRO A 56 5.10 -5.25 10.59
C PRO A 56 5.61 -4.76 11.95
N VAL A 57 5.02 -5.26 13.03
CA VAL A 57 5.44 -4.91 14.40
C VAL A 57 5.52 -6.18 15.24
N ILE A 58 6.67 -6.40 15.88
CA ILE A 58 6.84 -7.45 16.89
C ILE A 58 7.05 -6.80 18.26
N GLY A 59 6.17 -7.12 19.20
CA GLY A 59 6.35 -6.78 20.61
C GLY A 59 7.15 -7.87 21.32
N ALA A 60 8.09 -7.47 22.18
CA ALA A 60 8.87 -8.37 23.02
C ALA A 60 8.76 -7.97 24.49
N ALA A 61 8.51 -8.94 25.37
CA ALA A 61 8.52 -8.75 26.82
C ALA A 61 9.32 -9.86 27.50
N LEU A 62 10.18 -9.49 28.44
CA LEU A 62 11.05 -10.41 29.17
C LEU A 62 10.71 -10.35 30.66
N VAL A 63 10.56 -11.52 31.29
CA VAL A 63 10.35 -11.62 32.73
C VAL A 63 11.24 -12.70 33.33
N THR A 64 11.90 -12.38 34.44
CA THR A 64 12.62 -13.38 35.24
C THR A 64 11.61 -14.25 35.98
N THR A 65 11.61 -15.55 35.72
CA THR A 65 10.66 -16.48 36.34
C THR A 65 11.24 -17.15 37.58
N ARG A 66 12.56 -17.35 37.61
CA ARG A 66 13.26 -18.01 38.71
C ARG A 66 14.73 -17.64 38.71
N VAL A 67 15.30 -17.47 39.90
CA VAL A 67 16.76 -17.37 40.10
C VAL A 67 17.16 -18.40 41.15
N THR A 68 18.21 -19.16 40.89
CA THR A 68 18.76 -20.15 41.83
C THR A 68 20.26 -20.06 41.87
N GLY A 69 20.88 -20.17 43.06
CA GLY A 69 22.32 -20.09 43.19
C GLY A 69 22.79 -20.17 44.64
N ASP A 70 24.11 -20.23 44.80
CA ASP A 70 24.82 -20.24 46.08
C ASP A 70 26.06 -19.31 46.04
N LEU A 71 26.94 -19.43 47.03
CA LEU A 71 28.14 -18.58 47.16
C LEU A 71 29.15 -18.74 45.99
N GLY A 72 28.98 -19.73 45.11
CA GLY A 72 29.83 -19.96 43.94
C GLY A 72 29.22 -19.49 42.61
N GLY A 73 27.93 -19.11 42.56
CA GLY A 73 27.28 -18.62 41.34
C GLY A 73 25.76 -18.76 41.34
N PHE A 74 25.12 -18.20 40.31
CA PHE A 74 23.67 -18.28 40.13
C PHE A 74 23.25 -18.52 38.67
N THR A 75 22.07 -19.10 38.52
CA THR A 75 21.35 -19.33 37.26
C THR A 75 20.03 -18.57 37.32
N ALA A 76 19.75 -17.78 36.29
CA ALA A 76 18.48 -17.08 36.12
C ALA A 76 17.71 -17.66 34.93
N TYR A 77 16.41 -17.87 35.12
CA TYR A 77 15.45 -18.33 34.13
C TYR A 77 14.58 -17.14 33.73
N TYR A 78 14.40 -16.98 32.43
CA TYR A 78 13.58 -15.94 31.86
C TYR A 78 12.52 -16.55 30.95
N GLU A 79 11.36 -15.91 30.91
CA GLU A 79 10.34 -16.14 29.89
C GLU A 79 10.35 -14.94 28.95
N LEU A 80 10.53 -15.22 27.65
CA LEU A 80 10.38 -14.24 26.58
C LEU A 80 9.00 -14.44 25.94
N ARG A 81 8.21 -13.37 25.90
CA ARG A 81 6.95 -13.32 25.16
C ARG A 81 7.13 -12.49 23.91
N LEU A 82 6.71 -13.06 22.78
CA LEU A 82 6.67 -12.39 21.48
C LEU A 82 5.22 -12.28 21.03
N ALA A 83 4.84 -11.11 20.53
CA ALA A 83 3.53 -10.87 19.95
C ALA A 83 3.68 -10.24 18.56
N ASN A 84 2.97 -10.78 17.57
CA ASN A 84 2.77 -10.09 16.30
C ASN A 84 1.69 -9.02 16.52
N LEU A 85 2.11 -7.76 16.43
CA LEU A 85 1.28 -6.57 16.60
C LEU A 85 1.11 -5.81 15.29
N GLY A 86 1.57 -6.38 14.16
CA GLY A 86 1.34 -5.79 12.86
C GLY A 86 -0.12 -5.87 12.42
N ASP A 87 -0.48 -4.97 11.51
CA ASP A 87 -1.76 -4.94 10.79
C ASP A 87 -1.61 -5.32 9.31
#